data_AF-A0A9W7Z671-F1
#
_entry.id   AF-A0A9W7Z671-F1
#
_cell.length_a   1.000
_cell.length_b   1.000
_cell.length_c   1.000
_cell.angle_alpha   90.00
_cell.angle_beta   90.00
_cell.angle_gamma   90.00
#
_symmetry.space_group_name_H-M   'P 1'
#
loop_
_entity.id
_entity.type
_entity.pdbx_description
1 polymer ?
#
loop_
_entity_poly.entity_id
_entity_poly.type
_entity_poly.pdbx_seq_one_letter_code
_entity_poly.pdbx_strand_id
1 'polypeptide(L)'
;MDIAAEEQKPSGRATRVVKRKGELLTESEKKANHIASEQKRRQNIRSGYDQLIQIVPTLTPSQRSEALILQKTVEYIRYLIMEREILEGQIKEAKGA
;
A
#
# COMPACT_ATOMS: atom_id res chain seq x y z
N MET A 1 -44.48 -50.24 10.23
CA MET A 1 -45.12 -49.27 11.12
C MET A 1 -44.12 -49.06 12.25
N ASP A 2 -43.30 -48.03 12.33
CA ASP A 2 -43.28 -46.73 11.65
C ASP A 2 -41.83 -46.21 11.56
N ILE A 3 -41.59 -45.44 10.51
CA ILE A 3 -40.36 -44.73 10.17
C ILE A 3 -40.33 -43.42 10.96
N ALA A 4 -39.20 -43.05 11.56
CA ALA A 4 -38.91 -41.65 11.87
C ALA A 4 -37.43 -41.37 11.63
N ALA A 5 -37.16 -40.77 10.46
CA ALA A 5 -35.88 -40.20 10.07
C ALA A 5 -35.71 -38.84 10.75
N GLU A 6 -34.57 -38.58 11.37
CA GLU A 6 -34.24 -37.30 11.97
C GLU A 6 -33.54 -36.40 10.94
N GLU A 7 -34.21 -35.30 10.60
CA GLU A 7 -33.86 -34.35 9.54
C GLU A 7 -32.53 -33.61 9.81
N GLN A 8 -31.62 -33.70 8.84
CA GLN A 8 -30.52 -32.74 8.67
C GLN A 8 -31.10 -31.36 8.31
N LYS A 9 -30.98 -30.38 9.23
CA LYS A 9 -31.26 -28.97 8.94
C LYS A 9 -30.35 -28.47 7.81
N PRO A 10 -30.90 -27.94 6.70
CA PRO A 10 -30.07 -27.40 5.63
C PRO A 10 -29.41 -26.09 6.11
N SER A 11 -28.08 -26.06 6.00
CA SER A 11 -27.26 -24.86 6.10
C SER A 11 -27.82 -23.80 5.14
N GLY A 12 -28.29 -22.69 5.71
CA GLY A 12 -28.83 -21.55 4.97
C GLY A 12 -27.81 -21.04 3.97
N ARG A 13 -28.04 -21.35 2.69
CA ARG A 13 -27.25 -20.87 1.56
C ARG A 13 -27.41 -19.34 1.52
N ALA A 14 -26.36 -18.61 1.91
CA ALA A 14 -26.30 -17.17 1.74
C ALA A 14 -26.47 -16.84 0.25
N THR A 15 -27.67 -16.43 -0.14
CA THR A 15 -27.96 -15.96 -1.49
C THR A 15 -27.16 -14.68 -1.73
N ARG A 16 -26.07 -14.80 -2.48
CA ARG A 16 -25.36 -13.66 -3.05
C ARG A 16 -26.30 -12.97 -4.03
N VAL A 17 -26.92 -11.87 -3.59
CA VAL A 17 -27.77 -11.04 -4.44
C VAL A 17 -26.90 -10.45 -5.55
N VAL A 18 -27.09 -10.96 -6.78
CA VAL A 18 -26.43 -10.43 -7.98
C VAL A 18 -27.19 -9.17 -8.40
N LYS A 19 -26.64 -7.99 -8.12
CA LYS A 19 -27.23 -6.71 -8.52
C LYS A 19 -27.15 -6.49 -10.02
N ARG A 20 -28.21 -5.92 -10.60
CA ARG A 20 -28.29 -5.58 -12.03
C ARG A 20 -27.44 -4.34 -12.30
N LYS A 21 -26.71 -4.33 -13.42
CA LYS A 21 -25.87 -3.22 -13.85
C LYS A 21 -26.74 -1.97 -14.06
N GLY A 22 -26.63 -0.99 -13.14
CA GLY A 22 -27.41 0.26 -13.17
C GLY A 22 -28.16 0.60 -11.86
N GLU A 23 -28.25 -0.31 -10.90
CA GLU A 23 -28.81 0.00 -9.57
C GLU A 23 -27.87 0.92 -8.77
N LEU A 24 -28.44 1.98 -8.20
CA LEU A 24 -27.74 2.87 -7.29
C LEU A 24 -27.30 2.09 -6.03
N LEU A 25 -26.11 2.42 -5.52
CA LEU A 25 -25.60 1.85 -4.27
C LEU A 25 -26.49 2.28 -3.11
N THR A 26 -26.86 1.33 -2.25
CA THR A 26 -27.50 1.60 -0.97
C THR A 26 -26.54 2.36 -0.06
N GLU A 27 -27.05 3.08 0.94
CA GLU A 27 -26.21 3.81 1.90
C GLU A 27 -25.23 2.89 2.66
N SER A 28 -25.65 1.65 2.94
CA SER A 28 -24.78 0.62 3.52
C SER A 28 -23.63 0.25 2.59
N GLU A 29 -23.90 0.04 1.29
CA GLU A 29 -22.87 -0.27 0.30
C GLU A 29 -21.95 0.92 0.02
N LYS A 30 -22.47 2.16 0.02
CA LYS A 30 -21.63 3.36 -0.09
C LYS A 30 -20.66 3.46 1.08
N LYS A 31 -21.15 3.25 2.31
CA LYS A 31 -20.32 3.25 3.52
C LYS A 31 -19.25 2.14 3.47
N ALA A 32 -19.62 0.93 3.04
CA ALA A 32 -18.69 -0.17 2.88
C ALA A 32 -17.60 0.13 1.83
N ASN A 33 -17.99 0.63 0.65
CA ASN A 33 -17.05 1.02 -0.40
C ASN A 33 -16.12 2.15 0.03
N HIS A 34 -16.63 3.14 0.77
CA HIS A 34 -15.82 4.23 1.31
C HIS A 34 -14.74 3.70 2.26
N ILE A 35 -15.10 2.84 3.21
CA ILE A 35 -14.14 2.20 4.14
C ILE A 35 -13.11 1.38 3.37
N ALA A 36 -13.54 0.55 2.41
CA ALA A 36 -12.64 -0.27 1.62
C ALA A 36 -11.66 0.58 0.78
N SER A 37 -12.16 1.65 0.15
CA SER A 37 -11.36 2.58 -0.64
C SER A 37 -10.31 3.28 0.22
N GLU A 38 -10.69 3.69 1.43
CA GLU A 38 -9.79 4.34 2.37
C GLU A 38 -8.73 3.38 2.92
N GLN A 39 -9.09 2.14 3.23
CA GLN A 39 -8.14 1.11 3.63
C GLN A 39 -7.10 0.85 2.53
N LYS A 40 -7.56 0.70 1.28
CA LYS A 40 -6.66 0.54 0.11
C LYS A 40 -5.74 1.75 -0.05
N ARG A 41 -6.27 2.97 0.05
CA ARG A 41 -5.47 4.21 0.01
C ARG A 41 -4.37 4.19 1.07
N ARG A 42 -4.71 3.84 2.31
CA ARG A 42 -3.74 3.78 3.43
C ARG A 42 -2.70 2.67 3.24
N GLN A 43 -3.08 1.51 2.71
CA GLN A 43 -2.14 0.43 2.39
C GLN A 43 -1.14 0.85 1.30
N ASN A 44 -1.60 1.55 0.27
CA ASN A 44 -0.73 2.08 -0.78
C ASN A 44 0.28 3.09 -0.22
N ILE A 45 -0.18 4.02 0.63
CA ILE A 45 0.70 5.00 1.29
C ILE A 45 1.77 4.28 2.12
N ARG A 46 1.37 3.29 2.94
CA ARG A 46 2.31 2.50 3.74
C ARG A 46 3.34 1.76 2.89
N SER A 47 2.90 1.16 1.79
CA SER A 47 3.81 0.47 0.85
C SER A 47 4.84 1.44 0.27
N GLY A 48 4.46 2.69 0.01
CA GLY A 48 5.40 3.74 -0.41
C GLY A 48 6.44 4.07 0.66
N TYR A 49 6.05 4.14 1.93
CA TYR A 49 7.01 4.30 3.04
C TYR A 49 7.94 3.10 3.18
N ASP A 50 7.43 1.88 3.02
CA ASP A 50 8.25 0.67 3.06
C ASP A 50 9.31 0.67 1.95
N GLN A 51 8.97 1.16 0.75
CA GLN A 51 9.94 1.35 -0.34
C GLN A 51 11.00 2.41 0.02
N LEU A 52 10.61 3.54 0.61
CA LEU A 52 11.56 4.56 1.05
C LEU A 52 12.56 3.99 2.07
N ILE A 53 12.08 3.19 3.03
CA ILE A 53 12.93 2.54 4.03
C ILE A 53 13.96 1.61 3.37
N GLN A 54 13.60 0.91 2.29
CA GLN A 54 14.53 0.00 1.61
C GLN A 54 15.61 0.71 0.79
N ILE A 55 15.29 1.86 0.18
CA ILE A 55 16.21 2.54 -0.75
C ILE A 55 17.12 3.57 -0.06
N VAL A 56 16.72 4.10 1.11
CA VAL A 56 17.50 5.12 1.83
C VAL A 56 18.43 4.43 2.83
N PRO A 57 19.77 4.46 2.65
CA PRO A 57 20.71 3.69 3.46
C PRO A 57 20.74 4.04 4.94
N THR A 58 20.29 5.26 5.29
CA THR A 58 20.28 5.76 6.67
C THR A 58 19.01 5.37 7.44
N LEU A 59 18.06 4.72 6.79
CA LEU A 59 16.85 4.20 7.41
C LEU A 59 17.04 2.73 7.81
N THR A 60 16.43 2.35 8.94
CA THR A 60 16.40 0.98 9.41
C THR A 60 15.03 0.36 9.15
N PRO A 61 14.93 -0.97 8.94
CA PRO A 61 13.63 -1.65 8.78
C PRO A 61 12.68 -1.48 9.98
N SER A 62 13.22 -1.13 11.15
CA SER A 62 12.43 -0.85 12.35
C SER A 62 11.91 0.58 12.43
N GLN A 63 12.26 1.46 11.49
CA GLN A 63 11.85 2.86 11.53
C GLN A 63 10.36 3.00 11.22
N ARG A 64 9.61 3.69 12.10
CA ARG A 64 8.15 3.84 11.97
C ARG A 64 7.68 5.29 11.88
N SER A 65 8.53 6.25 12.22
CA SER A 65 8.17 7.67 12.18
C SER A 65 8.14 8.17 10.73
N GLU A 66 6.94 8.47 10.23
CA GLU A 66 6.72 9.01 8.87
C GLU A 66 7.51 10.30 8.65
N ALA A 67 7.53 11.21 9.63
CA ALA A 67 8.27 12.46 9.55
C ALA A 67 9.79 12.24 9.41
N LEU A 68 10.33 11.29 10.20
CA LEU A 68 11.76 10.97 10.15
C LEU A 68 12.14 10.27 8.84
N ILE A 69 11.29 9.37 8.34
CA ILE A 69 11.50 8.73 7.03
C ILE A 69 11.59 9.78 5.93
N LEU A 70 10.63 10.72 5.88
CA LEU A 70 10.65 11.81 4.91
C LEU A 70 11.90 12.69 5.05
N GLN A 71 12.26 13.06 6.27
CA GLN A 71 13.45 13.87 6.54
C GLN A 71 14.73 13.17 6.01
N LYS A 72 14.94 11.90 6.35
CA LYS A 72 16.10 11.14 5.88
C LYS A 72 16.11 10.93 4.38
N THR A 73 14.94 10.79 3.78
CA THR A 73 14.80 10.72 2.31
C THR A 73 15.28 12.02 1.66
N VAL A 74 14.88 13.18 2.18
CA VAL A 74 15.32 14.49 1.65
C VAL A 74 16.83 14.69 1.83
N GLU A 75 17.38 14.31 3.00
CA GLU A 75 18.82 14.34 3.25
C GLU A 75 19.59 13.48 2.22
N TYR A 76 19.07 12.28 1.92
CA TYR A 76 19.70 11.37 0.97
C TYR A 76 19.63 11.87 -0.48
N ILE A 77 18.51 12.48 -0.90
CA ILE A 77 18.40 13.12 -2.23
C ILE A 77 19.46 14.21 -2.39
N ARG A 78 19.66 15.06 -1.38
CA ARG A 78 20.69 16.12 -1.42
C ARG A 78 22.09 15.53 -1.52
N TYR A 79 22.36 14.46 -0.78
CA TYR A 79 23.62 13.74 -0.86
C TYR A 79 23.87 13.19 -2.28
N LEU A 80 22.89 12.53 -2.90
CA LEU A 80 23.02 11.98 -4.25
C LEU A 80 23.29 13.05 -5.31
N ILE A 81 22.69 14.24 -5.17
CA ILE A 81 22.96 15.37 -6.07
C ILE A 81 24.42 15.83 -5.94
N MET A 82 24.90 16.01 -4.71
CA MET A 82 26.28 16.39 -4.44
C MET A 82 27.26 15.32 -4.96
N GLU A 83 27.00 14.04 -4.69
CA GLU A 83 27.83 12.93 -5.15
C GLU A 83 27.91 12.90 -6.68
N ARG A 84 26.78 13.12 -7.36
CA ARG A 84 26.75 13.23 -8.83
C ARG A 84 27.64 14.37 -9.34
N GLU A 85 27.54 15.56 -8.76
CA GLU A 85 28.36 16.72 -9.18
C GLU A 85 29.86 16.44 -9.02
N ILE A 86 30.26 15.80 -7.92
CA ILE A 86 31.65 15.39 -7.68
C ILE A 86 32.11 14.40 -8.76
N LEU A 87 31.33 13.35 -9.02
CA LEU A 87 31.67 12.33 -10.01
C LEU A 87 31.73 12.91 -11.43
N GLU A 88 30.82 13.82 -11.80
CA GLU A 88 30.86 14.52 -13.08
C GLU A 88 32.13 15.39 -13.22
N GLY A 89 32.56 16.04 -12.13
CA GLY A 89 33.83 16.77 -12.07
C GLY A 89 35.03 15.87 -12.33
N GLN A 90 35.11 14.73 -11.63
CA GLN A 90 36.18 13.75 -11.81
C GLN A 90 36.23 13.18 -13.23
N ILE A 91 35.08 12.90 -13.83
CA ILE A 91 35.00 12.41 -15.21
C ILE A 91 35.52 13.48 -16.19
N LYS A 92 35.21 14.76 -15.95
CA LYS A 92 35.67 15.85 -16.82
C LYS A 92 37.18 16.02 -16.74
N GLU A 93 37.75 15.93 -15.54
CA GLU A 93 39.21 15.98 -15.33
C GLU A 93 39.90 14.78 -16.01
N ALA A 94 39.39 13.57 -15.78
CA ALA A 94 39.96 12.35 -16.35
C ALA A 94 39.85 12.27 -17.89
N LYS A 95 38.88 12.95 -18.51
CA LYS A 95 38.74 13.06 -19.98
C LYS A 95 39.53 14.22 -20.59
N GLY A 96 39.99 15.16 -19.76
CA GLY A 96 40.79 16.32 -20.17
C GLY A 96 42.30 16.09 -20.08
N ALA A 97 42.73 14.96 -19.53
CA ALA A 97 44.10 14.45 -19.53
C ALA A 97 44.28 13.37 -20.61
#